data_AF-A0A2J8MLZ7-F1
#
_entry.id   AF-A0A2J8MLZ7-F1
#
_cell.length_a   1.000
_cell.length_b   1.000
_cell.length_c   1.000
_cell.angle_alpha   90.00
_cell.angle_beta   90.00
_cell.angle_gamma   90.00
#
_symmetry.space_group_name_H-M   'P 1'
#
loop_
_entity.id
_entity.type
_entity.pdbx_description
1 polymer ?
#
loop_
_entity_poly.entity_id
_entity_poly.type
_entity_poly.pdbx_seq_one_letter_code
_entity_poly.pdbx_strand_id
1 'polypeptide(L)'
;HMRDPNNQLHVIKNLKIAVSNIVTQPPQPGAIRKLLNDVVSGSQPAEGLVANVITAGDYDLNISATTPWFESYRETFLQSMPASDHEFLNHYLACMLVASSSEAEPVEQFSKLSQEQHRIQHNSDYSYPKWFIPNTLKYYVLLHDVSAGDEQRAESIYE
;
A
#
# COMPACT_ATOMS: atom_id res chain seq x y z
N HIS A 1 11.69 14.00 9.44
CA HIS A 1 11.90 13.81 10.89
C HIS A 1 10.55 13.75 11.57
N MET A 2 10.35 12.86 12.53
CA MET A 2 9.13 12.80 13.35
C MET A 2 9.48 13.16 14.79
N ARG A 3 8.57 13.84 15.49
CA ARG A 3 8.72 14.11 16.92
C ARG A 3 7.82 13.15 17.70
N ASP A 4 8.34 12.58 18.77
CA ASP A 4 7.52 11.80 19.69
C ASP A 4 6.76 12.71 20.69
N PRO A 5 5.87 12.16 21.55
CA PRO A 5 5.14 12.95 22.54
C PRO A 5 6.02 13.69 23.55
N ASN A 6 7.28 13.27 23.73
CA ASN A 6 8.27 13.93 24.58
C ASN A 6 9.07 15.00 23.81
N ASN A 7 8.63 15.35 22.60
CA ASN A 7 9.27 16.31 21.70
C ASN A 7 10.68 15.87 21.21
N GLN A 8 11.03 14.59 21.34
CA GLN A 8 12.31 14.06 20.85
C GLN A 8 12.27 13.87 19.33
N LEU A 9 13.31 14.34 18.65
CA LEU A 9 13.41 14.27 17.20
C LEU A 9 13.96 12.91 16.74
N HIS A 10 13.19 12.18 15.95
CA HIS A 10 13.57 10.91 15.36
C HIS A 10 13.83 11.06 13.85
N VAL A 11 15.00 10.60 13.40
CA VAL A 11 15.36 10.54 11.98
C VAL A 11 14.87 9.20 11.41
N ILE A 12 13.82 9.24 10.60
CA ILE A 12 13.32 8.05 9.92
C ILE A 12 14.00 7.98 8.55
N LYS A 13 14.83 6.96 8.36
CA LYS A 13 15.40 6.63 7.06
C LYS A 13 14.41 5.76 6.29
N ASN A 14 14.23 6.04 5.01
CA ASN A 14 13.42 5.23 4.10
C ASN A 14 11.94 5.09 4.50
N LEU A 15 11.31 6.17 4.98
CA LEU A 15 9.86 6.19 5.21
C LEU A 15 9.14 5.88 3.89
N LYS A 16 8.32 4.83 3.87
CA LYS A 16 7.43 4.48 2.77
C LYS A 16 5.99 4.59 3.25
N ILE A 17 5.15 5.28 2.50
CA ILE A 17 3.70 5.34 2.71
C ILE A 17 3.07 4.63 1.52
N ALA A 18 2.23 3.64 1.80
CA ALA A 18 1.44 2.95 0.79
C ALA A 18 -0.03 3.31 0.98
N VAL A 19 -0.71 3.58 -0.13
CA VAL A 19 -2.15 3.81 -0.19
C VAL A 19 -2.74 2.77 -1.13
N SER A 20 -3.77 2.08 -0.66
CA SER A 20 -4.47 1.04 -1.41
C SER A 20 -5.96 1.23 -1.27
N ASN A 21 -6.70 0.71 -2.25
CA ASN A 21 -8.15 0.62 -2.15
C ASN A 21 -8.54 -0.27 -0.99
N ILE A 22 -9.69 0.03 -0.37
CA ILE A 22 -10.22 -0.83 0.67
C ILE A 22 -10.72 -2.13 0.04
N VAL A 23 -10.11 -3.24 0.44
CA VAL A 23 -10.55 -4.59 0.11
C VAL A 23 -11.10 -5.19 1.39
N THR A 24 -12.27 -5.81 1.34
CA THR A 24 -12.95 -6.37 2.53
C THR A 24 -12.76 -7.88 2.67
N GLN A 25 -12.15 -8.52 1.67
CA GLN A 25 -11.84 -9.93 1.66
C GLN A 25 -10.33 -10.15 1.76
N PRO A 26 -9.86 -11.12 2.56
CA PRO A 26 -8.44 -11.42 2.62
C PRO A 26 -7.94 -11.97 1.27
N PRO A 27 -6.69 -11.68 0.90
CA PRO A 27 -6.10 -12.24 -0.32
C PRO A 27 -6.02 -13.77 -0.22
N GLN A 28 -6.42 -14.44 -1.30
CA GLN A 28 -6.45 -15.90 -1.34
C GLN A 28 -5.03 -16.47 -1.46
N PRO A 29 -4.64 -17.49 -0.67
CA PRO A 29 -3.28 -18.04 -0.70
C PRO A 29 -2.84 -18.52 -2.10
N GLY A 30 -3.77 -19.06 -2.89
CA GLY A 30 -3.49 -19.47 -4.27
C GLY A 30 -3.17 -18.30 -5.20
N ALA A 31 -3.87 -17.17 -5.04
CA ALA A 31 -3.62 -15.96 -5.82
C ALA A 31 -2.26 -15.35 -5.48
N ILE A 32 -1.89 -15.32 -4.19
CA ILE A 32 -0.57 -14.86 -3.75
C ILE A 32 0.53 -15.75 -4.34
N ARG A 33 0.40 -17.08 -4.27
CA ARG A 33 1.40 -18.00 -4.86
C ARG A 33 1.58 -17.79 -6.36
N LYS A 34 0.46 -17.61 -7.08
CA LYS A 34 0.51 -17.31 -8.51
C LYS A 34 1.24 -15.99 -8.77
N LEU A 35 0.88 -14.92 -8.04
CA LEU A 35 1.54 -13.62 -8.15
C LEU A 35 3.05 -13.73 -7.92
N LEU A 36 3.48 -14.44 -6.89
CA LEU A 36 4.91 -14.63 -6.60
C LEU A 36 5.63 -15.39 -7.73
N ASN A 37 5.01 -16.43 -8.29
CA ASN A 37 5.55 -17.15 -9.43
C ASN A 37 5.66 -16.26 -10.68
N ASP A 38 4.63 -15.46 -10.95
CA ASP A 38 4.59 -14.54 -12.08
C ASP A 38 5.70 -13.48 -11.97
N VAL A 39 5.91 -12.92 -10.77
CA VAL A 39 7.00 -11.96 -10.50
C VAL A 39 8.37 -12.58 -10.70
N VAL A 40 8.60 -13.79 -10.19
CA VAL A 40 9.88 -14.49 -10.39
C VAL A 40 10.13 -14.75 -11.87
N SER A 41 9.10 -15.18 -12.60
CA SER A 41 9.20 -15.49 -14.03
C SER A 41 9.45 -14.24 -14.87
N GLY A 42 8.81 -13.12 -14.55
CA GLY A 42 8.98 -11.84 -15.25
C GLY A 42 10.28 -11.09 -14.91
N SER A 43 10.94 -11.45 -13.81
CA SER A 43 12.16 -10.79 -13.32
C SER A 43 13.43 -11.59 -13.61
N GLN A 44 13.35 -12.58 -14.50
CA GLN A 44 14.51 -13.33 -14.94
C GLN A 44 15.48 -12.38 -15.68
N PRO A 45 16.80 -12.50 -15.46
CA PRO A 45 17.77 -11.70 -16.18
C PRO A 45 17.64 -11.97 -17.69
N ALA A 46 17.78 -10.91 -18.50
CA ALA A 46 17.81 -11.07 -19.95
C ALA A 46 18.97 -12.00 -20.34
N GLU A 47 18.69 -12.97 -21.22
CA GLU A 47 19.72 -13.87 -21.74
C GLU A 47 20.86 -13.04 -22.36
N GLY A 48 22.10 -13.26 -21.88
CA GLY A 48 23.30 -12.60 -22.42
C GLY A 48 23.86 -11.42 -21.63
N LEU A 49 23.28 -11.04 -20.49
CA LEU A 49 23.92 -10.07 -19.59
C LEU A 49 25.12 -10.69 -18.85
N VAL A 50 26.20 -9.91 -18.74
CA VAL A 50 27.53 -10.34 -18.30
C VAL A 50 27.48 -10.88 -16.87
N ALA A 51 27.52 -12.20 -16.77
CA ALA A 51 27.99 -12.92 -15.61
C ALA A 51 29.31 -12.32 -15.11
N ASN A 52 29.44 -12.00 -13.82
CA ASN A 52 30.79 -11.85 -13.27
C ASN A 52 31.39 -13.26 -13.22
N VAL A 53 32.12 -13.63 -14.27
CA VAL A 53 32.81 -14.91 -14.34
C VAL A 53 34.05 -14.80 -13.45
N ILE A 54 34.08 -15.59 -12.38
CA ILE A 54 35.25 -15.76 -11.52
C ILE A 54 35.85 -17.12 -11.85
N THR A 55 37.04 -17.14 -12.43
CA THR A 55 37.78 -18.38 -12.67
C THR A 55 38.45 -18.84 -11.37
N ALA A 56 38.09 -20.02 -10.87
CA ALA A 56 38.65 -20.65 -9.69
C ALA A 56 39.33 -21.98 -10.09
N GLY A 57 40.61 -21.89 -10.48
CA GLY A 57 41.35 -23.03 -11.03
C GLY A 57 40.78 -23.40 -12.41
N ASP A 58 40.26 -24.63 -12.53
CA ASP A 58 39.77 -25.18 -13.80
C ASP A 58 38.27 -24.92 -14.02
N TYR A 59 37.65 -24.11 -13.13
CA TYR A 59 36.22 -23.84 -13.13
C TYR A 59 35.95 -22.35 -13.35
N ASP A 60 35.02 -22.05 -14.25
CA ASP A 60 34.44 -20.71 -14.40
C ASP A 60 33.14 -20.61 -13.61
N LEU A 61 33.14 -19.80 -12.55
CA LEU A 61 31.97 -19.52 -11.74
C LEU A 61 31.24 -18.30 -12.29
N ASN A 62 30.05 -18.50 -12.82
CA ASN A 62 29.15 -17.41 -13.17
C ASN A 62 28.45 -16.89 -11.91
N ILE A 63 28.85 -15.71 -11.41
CA ILE A 63 28.20 -15.06 -10.28
C ILE A 63 27.39 -13.87 -10.80
N SER A 64 26.07 -13.93 -10.65
CA SER A 64 25.23 -12.75 -10.88
C SER A 64 25.45 -11.74 -9.76
N ALA A 65 25.95 -10.54 -10.12
CA ALA A 65 26.18 -9.45 -9.16
C ALA A 65 24.89 -8.98 -8.47
N THR A 66 23.75 -9.22 -9.10
CA THR A 66 22.41 -8.87 -8.62
C THR A 66 21.49 -10.07 -8.76
N THR A 67 20.49 -10.18 -7.89
CA THR A 67 19.40 -11.15 -8.00
C THR A 67 18.06 -10.43 -8.16
N PRO A 68 17.78 -9.80 -9.33
CA PRO A 68 16.56 -9.00 -9.53
C PRO A 68 15.29 -9.78 -9.21
N TRP A 69 15.22 -11.05 -9.63
CA TRP A 69 14.10 -11.93 -9.32
C TRP A 69 13.87 -12.09 -7.81
N PHE A 70 14.94 -12.16 -7.01
CA PHE A 70 14.83 -12.33 -5.56
C PHE A 70 14.39 -11.04 -4.89
N GLU A 71 14.89 -9.89 -5.36
CA GLU A 71 14.46 -8.59 -4.87
C GLU A 71 12.97 -8.35 -5.14
N SER A 72 12.53 -8.59 -6.38
CA SER A 72 11.12 -8.48 -6.77
C SER A 72 10.24 -9.49 -6.04
N TYR A 73 10.68 -10.74 -5.90
CA TYR A 73 9.99 -11.76 -5.11
C TYR A 73 9.84 -11.32 -3.65
N ARG A 74 10.94 -10.87 -3.02
CA ARG A 74 10.95 -10.45 -1.61
C ARG A 74 10.02 -9.27 -1.38
N GLU A 75 10.07 -8.25 -2.23
CA GLU A 75 9.19 -7.08 -2.11
C GLU A 75 7.73 -7.48 -2.28
N THR A 76 7.42 -8.27 -3.30
CA THR A 76 6.06 -8.77 -3.55
C THR A 76 5.56 -9.66 -2.41
N PHE A 77 6.41 -10.55 -1.90
CA PHE A 77 6.11 -11.42 -0.77
C PHE A 77 5.72 -10.58 0.44
N LEU A 78 6.56 -9.63 0.83
CA LEU A 78 6.32 -8.76 1.99
C LEU A 78 5.03 -7.94 1.83
N GLN A 79 4.74 -7.42 0.64
CA GLN A 79 3.51 -6.66 0.35
C GLN A 79 2.24 -7.53 0.31
N SER A 80 2.39 -8.82 -0.04
CA SER A 80 1.27 -9.75 -0.17
C SER A 80 0.92 -10.50 1.12
N MET A 81 1.75 -10.40 2.16
CA MET A 81 1.50 -11.08 3.42
C MET A 81 0.20 -10.54 4.06
N PRO A 82 -0.74 -11.43 4.41
CA PRO A 82 -1.92 -11.01 5.15
C PRO A 82 -1.50 -10.53 6.54
N ALA A 83 -2.18 -9.51 7.05
CA ALA A 83 -1.93 -9.00 8.39
C ALA A 83 -2.24 -10.07 9.45
N SER A 84 -1.25 -10.38 10.29
CA SER A 84 -1.37 -11.26 11.46
C SER A 84 -1.67 -10.45 12.73
N ASP A 85 -2.35 -11.03 13.73
CA ASP A 85 -2.76 -10.27 14.93
C ASP A 85 -1.58 -9.74 15.78
N HIS A 86 -0.38 -10.29 15.61
CA HIS A 86 0.83 -9.93 16.38
C HIS A 86 1.93 -9.25 15.54
N GLU A 87 1.61 -8.76 14.34
CA GLU A 87 2.55 -7.98 13.53
C GLU A 87 2.19 -6.49 13.47
N PHE A 88 3.15 -5.67 13.06
CA PHE A 88 2.99 -4.21 12.99
C PHE A 88 3.14 -3.65 11.57
N LEU A 89 3.34 -4.49 10.56
CA LEU A 89 3.75 -4.06 9.22
C LEU A 89 2.59 -3.88 8.24
N ASN A 90 1.60 -4.78 8.23
CA ASN A 90 0.53 -4.76 7.21
C ASN A 90 -0.82 -4.27 7.74
N HIS A 91 -0.81 -3.65 8.92
CA HIS A 91 -2.00 -3.03 9.51
C HIS A 91 -2.20 -1.62 8.99
N TYR A 92 -3.44 -1.29 8.65
CA TYR A 92 -3.79 0.06 8.20
C TYR A 92 -3.84 1.02 9.38
N LEU A 93 -3.15 2.15 9.23
CA LEU A 93 -3.05 3.22 10.24
C LEU A 93 -4.16 4.27 10.10
N ALA A 94 -4.64 4.48 8.88
CA ALA A 94 -5.58 5.53 8.52
C ALA A 94 -6.47 5.11 7.33
N CYS A 95 -7.57 5.82 7.15
CA CYS A 95 -8.47 5.69 6.01
C CYS A 95 -8.64 7.05 5.33
N MET A 96 -8.54 7.08 4.01
CA MET A 96 -8.84 8.25 3.20
C MET A 96 -10.25 8.10 2.61
N LEU A 97 -11.12 9.05 2.91
CA LEU A 97 -12.47 9.15 2.36
C LEU A 97 -12.43 10.23 1.29
N VAL A 98 -12.62 9.84 0.03
CA VAL A 98 -12.45 10.73 -1.12
C VAL A 98 -13.81 10.97 -1.77
N ALA A 99 -14.20 12.23 -1.93
CA ALA A 99 -15.40 12.62 -2.67
C ALA A 99 -15.02 13.64 -3.75
N SER A 100 -15.73 13.63 -4.88
CA SER A 100 -15.53 14.63 -5.91
C SER A 100 -16.29 15.92 -5.58
N SER A 101 -15.70 17.07 -5.87
CA SER A 101 -16.38 18.38 -5.88
C SER A 101 -17.48 18.48 -6.94
N SER A 102 -17.48 17.58 -7.93
CA SER A 102 -18.57 17.46 -8.91
C SER A 102 -19.82 16.79 -8.35
N GLU A 103 -19.72 16.06 -7.22
CA GLU A 103 -20.88 15.45 -6.56
C GLU A 103 -21.92 16.52 -6.23
N ALA A 104 -23.21 16.20 -6.33
CA ALA A 104 -24.26 17.15 -5.98
C ALA A 104 -24.11 17.62 -4.52
N GLU A 105 -23.91 16.66 -3.62
CA GLU A 105 -23.78 16.87 -2.17
C GLU A 105 -22.51 16.18 -1.64
N PRO A 106 -21.29 16.75 -1.80
CA PRO A 106 -20.04 16.08 -1.41
C PRO A 106 -19.95 15.80 0.09
N VAL A 107 -20.53 16.65 0.93
CA VAL A 107 -20.57 16.48 2.40
C VAL A 107 -21.38 15.23 2.78
N GLU A 108 -22.50 14.99 2.10
CA GLU A 108 -23.30 13.79 2.30
C GLU A 108 -22.50 12.53 1.88
N GLN A 109 -21.72 12.63 0.79
CA GLN A 109 -20.84 11.53 0.37
C GLN A 109 -19.79 11.20 1.42
N PHE A 110 -19.17 12.21 2.05
CA PHE A 110 -18.24 11.96 3.16
C PHE A 110 -18.91 11.29 4.36
N SER A 111 -20.16 11.63 4.66
CA SER A 111 -20.93 10.96 5.72
C SER A 111 -21.20 9.49 5.39
N LYS A 112 -21.60 9.19 4.15
CA LYS A 112 -21.79 7.81 3.66
C LYS A 112 -20.49 7.00 3.73
N LEU A 113 -19.38 7.55 3.24
CA LEU A 113 -18.07 6.91 3.28
C LEU A 113 -17.58 6.67 4.72
N SER A 114 -17.83 7.61 5.63
CA SER A 114 -17.45 7.45 7.05
C SER A 114 -18.24 6.36 7.74
N GLN A 115 -19.54 6.24 7.44
CA GLN A 115 -20.40 5.17 7.94
C GLN A 115 -19.96 3.81 7.38
N GLU A 116 -19.64 3.75 6.09
CA GLU A 116 -19.17 2.52 5.46
C GLU A 116 -17.83 2.05 6.04
N GLN A 117 -16.89 2.99 6.24
CA GLN A 117 -15.63 2.68 6.92
C GLN A 117 -15.87 2.15 8.34
N HIS A 118 -16.77 2.76 9.11
CA HIS A 118 -17.11 2.30 10.46
C HIS A 118 -17.71 0.89 10.43
N ARG A 119 -18.61 0.63 9.48
CA ARG A 119 -19.20 -0.69 9.27
C ARG A 119 -18.13 -1.73 8.95
N ILE A 120 -17.19 -1.44 8.07
CA ILE A 120 -16.08 -2.35 7.73
C ILE A 120 -15.18 -2.63 8.93
N GLN A 121 -14.94 -1.64 9.80
CA GLN A 121 -14.06 -1.80 10.95
C GLN A 121 -14.68 -2.56 12.13
N HIS A 122 -15.99 -2.40 12.36
CA HIS A 122 -16.64 -2.89 13.58
C HIS A 122 -17.67 -4.00 13.34
N ASN A 123 -18.12 -4.22 12.11
CA ASN A 123 -19.01 -5.34 11.82
C ASN A 123 -18.20 -6.66 11.79
N SER A 124 -18.70 -7.67 12.51
CA SER A 124 -18.14 -9.03 12.54
C SER A 124 -18.13 -9.73 11.18
N ASP A 125 -18.92 -9.25 10.22
CA ASP A 125 -18.92 -9.78 8.84
C ASP A 125 -17.59 -9.51 8.10
N TYR A 126 -16.76 -8.58 8.59
CA TYR A 126 -15.49 -8.22 8.00
C TYR A 126 -14.32 -8.64 8.88
N SER A 127 -13.43 -9.45 8.30
CA SER A 127 -12.14 -9.81 8.91
C SER A 127 -10.96 -9.03 8.30
N TYR A 128 -11.22 -8.21 7.27
CA TYR A 128 -10.24 -7.46 6.50
C TYR A 128 -10.84 -6.11 6.03
N PRO A 129 -10.05 -5.02 5.92
CA PRO A 129 -8.64 -4.91 6.31
C PRO A 129 -8.43 -4.95 7.82
N LYS A 130 -7.24 -5.35 8.26
CA LYS A 130 -6.85 -5.29 9.67
C LYS A 130 -6.36 -3.88 10.00
N TRP A 131 -7.05 -3.23 10.92
CA TRP A 131 -6.71 -1.89 11.40
C TRP A 131 -5.75 -1.97 12.58
N PHE A 132 -4.81 -1.03 12.67
CA PHE A 132 -3.84 -0.99 13.76
C PHE A 132 -4.47 -0.60 15.10
N ILE A 133 -5.47 0.28 15.05
CA ILE A 133 -6.22 0.77 16.22
C ILE A 133 -7.72 0.56 16.02
N PRO A 134 -8.51 0.37 17.09
CA PRO A 134 -9.96 0.22 17.00
C PRO A 134 -10.69 1.42 16.40
N ASN A 135 -10.10 2.63 16.49
CA ASN A 135 -10.64 3.86 15.93
C ASN A 135 -9.63 4.45 14.96
N THR A 136 -9.74 4.07 13.68
CA THR A 136 -8.78 4.51 12.66
C THR A 136 -8.91 6.00 12.37
N LEU A 137 -7.79 6.67 12.12
CA LEU A 137 -7.75 8.07 11.68
C LEU A 137 -8.41 8.22 10.30
N LYS A 138 -9.31 9.19 10.16
CA LYS A 138 -10.02 9.46 8.90
C LYS A 138 -9.53 10.76 8.28
N TYR A 139 -9.12 10.71 7.02
CA TYR A 139 -8.75 11.87 6.22
C TYR A 139 -9.82 12.09 5.16
N TYR A 140 -10.43 13.27 5.14
CA TYR A 140 -11.43 13.66 4.16
C TYR A 140 -10.74 14.41 3.03
N VAL A 141 -10.91 13.94 1.80
CA VAL A 141 -10.26 14.50 0.61
C VAL A 141 -11.33 14.88 -0.39
N LEU A 142 -11.47 16.18 -0.65
CA LEU A 142 -12.28 16.69 -1.74
C LEU A 142 -11.43 16.74 -3.00
N LEU A 143 -11.79 15.97 -4.03
CA LEU A 143 -11.10 15.95 -5.30
C LEU A 143 -11.78 16.89 -6.29
N HIS A 144 -11.01 17.75 -6.94
CA HIS A 144 -11.50 18.65 -7.98
C HIS A 144 -10.77 18.42 -9.28
N ASP A 145 -11.53 18.20 -10.36
CA ASP A 145 -11.00 18.17 -11.71
C ASP A 145 -11.07 19.57 -12.31
N VAL A 146 -9.91 20.23 -12.38
CA VAL A 146 -9.76 21.58 -12.93
C VAL A 146 -10.14 21.70 -14.41
N SER A 147 -10.24 20.58 -15.14
CA SER A 147 -10.58 20.60 -16.57
C SER A 147 -12.08 20.67 -16.85
N ALA A 148 -12.91 20.28 -15.87
CA ALA A 148 -14.34 20.12 -16.04
C ALA A 148 -15.18 20.77 -14.92
N GLY A 149 -14.56 21.14 -13.81
CA GLY A 149 -15.24 21.61 -12.61
C GLY A 149 -15.34 23.13 -12.49
N ASP A 150 -16.23 23.56 -11.59
CA ASP A 150 -16.31 24.94 -11.10
C ASP A 150 -15.42 25.09 -9.85
N GLU A 151 -14.31 25.82 -10.00
CA GLU A 151 -13.32 26.05 -8.94
C GLU A 151 -13.93 26.80 -7.76
N GLN A 152 -14.79 27.80 -7.99
CA GLN A 152 -15.42 28.59 -6.92
C GLN A 152 -16.34 27.73 -6.07
N ARG A 153 -17.07 26.82 -6.71
CA ARG A 153 -17.90 25.84 -6.00
C ARG A 153 -17.02 24.92 -5.14
N ALA A 154 -15.90 24.44 -5.68
CA ALA A 154 -15.00 23.54 -4.95
C ALA A 154 -14.37 24.23 -3.73
N GLU A 155 -13.92 25.48 -3.87
CA GLU A 155 -13.41 26.30 -2.76
C GLU A 155 -14.47 26.52 -1.68
N SER A 156 -15.69 26.86 -2.07
CA SER A 156 -16.81 27.08 -1.14
C SER A 156 -17.20 25.84 -0.34
N ILE A 157 -16.93 24.64 -0.85
CA ILE A 157 -17.21 23.37 -0.17
C ILE A 157 -16.03 22.96 0.73
N TYR A 158 -14.82 23.42 0.41
CA TYR A 158 -13.61 23.10 1.14
C TYR A 158 -13.45 23.92 2.42
N GLU A 159 -13.85 25.21 2.39
CA GLU A 159 -13.86 26.10 3.57
C GLU A 159 -14.96 25.76 4.59
#